data_AF-A0A9E2CFT7-F1
#
_entry.id   AF-A0A9E2CFT7-F1
#
_cell.length_a   1.000
_cell.length_b   1.000
_cell.length_c   1.000
_cell.angle_alpha   90.00
_cell.angle_beta   90.00
_cell.angle_gamma   90.00
#
_symmetry.space_group_name_H-M   'P 1'
#
loop_
_entity.id
_entity.type
_entity.pdbx_description
1 polymer ?
#
loop_
_entity_poly.entity_id
_entity_poly.type
_entity_poly.pdbx_seq_one_letter_code
_entity_poly.pdbx_strand_id
1 'polypeptide(L)'
;TSNSNTFQVEMYFDGRIVLSYLSLAATGGLVGLSEGNGVPPEFYETDLSDLGDCYTDCNGNEVNDADDIAAGTSPDSNANGIPDECEMLAALLPAAPHDTPKNRYVSFVPNNGNLREAFAVELTASAFFPESVGVLGWVGDPDENDVARVVEMPYFTRSWPAVVHLGDCGIVPAATYEVYVTCDGIVLGEPLMVSTIVEPTPFKWGDCVGGFDGLGWSAPDGVVNFDDIQAIVQKFIMAPTAPHFTWVDVEGEVPNEIINFTDVFQVVLAFQGAEYPFAAPADCP
;
A
#
# COMPACT_ATOMS: atom_id res chain seq x y z
N THR A 1 8.82 -28.47 17.24
CA THR A 1 9.30 -27.88 15.98
C THR A 1 10.40 -28.78 15.43
N SER A 2 10.30 -29.24 14.18
CA SER A 2 11.29 -30.12 13.52
C SER A 2 12.45 -29.35 12.86
N ASN A 3 12.45 -28.02 12.95
CA ASN A 3 13.42 -27.15 12.28
C ASN A 3 14.63 -26.93 13.18
N SER A 4 15.55 -27.91 13.19
CA SER A 4 16.82 -27.77 13.92
C SER A 4 17.87 -27.11 13.04
N ASN A 5 18.30 -25.91 13.45
CA ASN A 5 19.50 -25.26 12.95
C ASN A 5 20.67 -25.59 13.88
N THR A 6 21.81 -25.95 13.32
CA THR A 6 23.04 -26.16 14.08
C THR A 6 24.10 -25.24 13.51
N PHE A 7 24.74 -24.41 14.31
CA PHE A 7 25.90 -23.64 13.86
C PHE A 7 27.01 -23.68 14.91
N GLN A 8 28.23 -23.59 14.41
CA GLN A 8 29.47 -23.41 15.16
C GLN A 8 30.18 -22.22 14.53
N VAL A 9 30.58 -21.27 15.36
CA VAL A 9 31.35 -20.11 14.93
C VAL A 9 32.76 -20.21 15.52
N GLU A 10 33.76 -20.14 14.65
CA GLU A 10 35.17 -20.13 15.02
C GLU A 10 35.77 -18.78 14.64
N MET A 11 36.45 -18.13 15.58
CA MET A 11 37.21 -16.91 15.33
C MET A 11 38.70 -17.23 15.41
N TYR A 12 39.42 -17.01 14.31
CA TYR A 12 40.86 -17.19 14.23
C TYR A 12 41.60 -15.89 14.60
N PHE A 13 42.81 -16.03 15.16
CA PHE A 13 43.63 -14.90 15.61
C PHE A 13 44.06 -13.92 14.48
N ASP A 14 43.90 -14.32 13.22
CA ASP A 14 44.15 -13.49 12.04
C ASP A 14 42.90 -12.75 11.55
N GLY A 15 41.82 -12.75 12.33
CA GLY A 15 40.58 -12.04 12.04
C GLY A 15 39.62 -12.81 11.13
N ARG A 16 39.97 -14.02 10.70
CA ARG A 16 39.04 -14.88 9.95
C ARG A 16 37.97 -15.43 10.88
N ILE A 17 36.72 -15.33 10.46
CA ILE A 17 35.58 -15.97 11.11
C ILE A 17 35.12 -17.11 10.20
N VAL A 18 34.99 -18.31 10.73
CA VAL A 18 34.48 -19.50 10.02
C VAL A 18 33.20 -19.95 10.68
N LEU A 19 32.14 -20.06 9.87
CA LEU A 19 30.86 -20.60 10.29
C LEU A 19 30.72 -22.01 9.72
N SER A 20 30.46 -22.97 10.58
CA SER A 20 30.21 -24.37 10.22
C SER A 20 28.82 -24.77 10.71
N TYR A 21 28.09 -25.57 9.93
CA TYR A 21 26.76 -26.05 10.31
C TYR A 21 26.57 -27.50 9.86
N LEU A 22 25.76 -28.27 10.60
CA LEU A 22 25.39 -29.65 10.26
C LEU A 22 24.04 -29.73 9.54
N SER A 23 23.09 -28.89 9.95
CA SER A 23 21.78 -28.70 9.35
C SER A 23 21.35 -27.24 9.51
N LEU A 24 20.84 -26.65 8.43
CA LEU A 24 20.17 -25.36 8.41
C LEU A 24 18.80 -25.58 7.78
N ALA A 25 17.76 -25.57 8.61
CA ALA A 25 16.36 -25.63 8.20
C ALA A 25 15.76 -24.22 8.00
N ALA A 26 16.46 -23.17 8.42
CA ALA A 26 16.09 -21.78 8.17
C ALA A 26 16.18 -21.47 6.66
N THR A 27 15.08 -21.04 6.07
CA THR A 27 14.94 -20.64 4.66
C THR A 27 15.08 -19.12 4.46
N GLY A 28 15.12 -18.34 5.55
CA GLY A 28 15.32 -16.89 5.56
C GLY A 28 16.04 -16.39 6.84
N GLY A 29 16.44 -15.12 6.84
CA GLY A 29 17.16 -14.45 7.93
C GLY A 29 18.56 -13.98 7.52
N LEU A 30 18.79 -12.66 7.52
CA LEU A 30 20.09 -12.07 7.20
C LEU A 30 20.98 -12.09 8.45
N VAL A 31 22.03 -12.91 8.47
CA VAL A 31 23.06 -12.89 9.52
C VAL A 31 24.17 -11.93 9.09
N GLY A 32 24.28 -10.78 9.77
CA GLY A 32 25.35 -9.81 9.57
C GLY A 32 26.48 -9.93 10.61
N LEU A 33 27.68 -9.52 10.24
CA LEU A 33 28.78 -9.28 11.17
C LEU A 33 28.93 -7.77 11.38
N SER A 34 28.94 -7.31 12.63
CA SER A 34 29.26 -5.92 12.98
C SER A 34 30.78 -5.72 13.07
N GLU A 35 31.28 -4.54 12.70
CA GLU A 35 32.70 -4.16 12.84
C GLU A 35 33.14 -4.01 14.31
N GLY A 36 32.25 -4.19 15.28
CA GLY A 36 32.59 -4.21 16.71
C GLY A 36 32.78 -2.82 17.33
N ASN A 37 32.34 -1.76 16.65
CA ASN A 37 32.39 -0.37 17.15
C ASN A 37 31.27 -0.02 18.15
N GLY A 38 30.63 -1.03 18.75
CA GLY A 38 29.43 -0.89 19.57
C GLY A 38 28.14 -1.12 18.78
N VAL A 39 27.01 -0.91 19.46
CA VAL A 39 25.66 -1.02 18.89
C VAL A 39 25.25 0.39 18.44
N PRO A 40 24.94 0.63 17.15
CA PRO A 40 24.44 1.93 16.69
C PRO A 40 23.22 2.38 17.52
N PRO A 41 23.03 3.69 17.77
CA PRO A 41 21.85 4.18 18.48
C PRO A 41 20.51 3.77 17.85
N GLU A 42 20.52 3.55 16.52
CA GLU A 42 19.39 3.13 15.70
C GLU A 42 19.22 1.60 15.61
N PHE A 43 20.06 0.81 16.30
CA PHE A 43 19.97 -0.65 16.24
C PHE A 43 18.90 -1.16 17.21
N TYR A 44 17.94 -1.90 16.66
CA TYR A 44 16.91 -2.60 17.42
C TYR A 44 17.15 -4.11 17.33
N GLU A 45 17.39 -4.75 18.47
CA GLU A 45 17.47 -6.21 18.57
C GLU A 45 16.10 -6.80 18.18
N THR A 46 16.10 -7.68 17.18
CA THR A 46 14.89 -8.34 16.68
C THR A 46 14.90 -9.79 17.14
N ASP A 47 13.85 -10.26 17.81
CA ASP A 47 13.69 -11.68 18.12
C ASP A 47 13.33 -12.44 16.83
N LEU A 48 14.29 -13.20 16.31
CA LEU A 48 14.13 -13.98 15.08
C LEU A 48 13.09 -15.10 15.22
N SER A 49 12.68 -15.47 16.43
CA SER A 49 11.64 -16.46 16.69
C SER A 49 10.23 -15.87 16.64
N ASP A 50 10.12 -14.54 16.77
CA ASP A 50 8.86 -13.78 16.65
C ASP A 50 8.61 -13.29 15.20
N LEU A 51 9.64 -13.39 14.34
CA LEU A 51 9.51 -13.30 12.89
C LEU A 51 8.77 -14.57 12.42
N GLY A 52 7.44 -14.49 12.38
CA GLY A 52 6.61 -15.56 11.85
C GLY A 52 6.95 -15.77 10.38
N ASP A 53 7.01 -17.04 9.95
CA ASP A 53 7.21 -17.37 8.54
C ASP A 53 6.23 -16.56 7.68
N CYS A 54 6.77 -15.90 6.66
CA CYS A 54 6.00 -15.22 5.63
C CYS A 54 5.22 -16.26 4.81
N TYR A 55 3.98 -16.51 5.18
CA TYR A 55 3.26 -17.68 4.71
C TYR A 55 1.77 -17.41 4.58
N THR A 56 1.33 -17.01 3.39
CA THR A 56 -0.09 -16.77 3.11
C THR A 56 -0.80 -18.11 3.15
N ASP A 57 -1.71 -18.31 4.11
CA ASP A 57 -2.52 -19.53 4.27
C ASP A 57 -3.98 -19.07 4.32
N CYS A 58 -4.56 -18.89 3.13
CA CYS A 58 -5.88 -18.31 2.99
C CYS A 58 -7.01 -19.31 3.31
N ASN A 59 -6.74 -20.62 3.21
CA ASN A 59 -7.69 -21.68 3.51
C ASN A 59 -7.59 -22.19 4.98
N GLY A 60 -6.60 -21.72 5.73
CA GLY A 60 -6.38 -22.00 7.15
C GLY A 60 -5.96 -23.45 7.43
N ASN A 61 -5.32 -24.11 6.48
CA ASN A 61 -4.96 -25.53 6.57
C ASN A 61 -3.56 -25.78 7.14
N GLU A 62 -2.86 -24.72 7.59
CA GLU A 62 -1.48 -24.72 8.08
C GLU A 62 -0.43 -25.07 6.99
N VAL A 63 -0.82 -24.97 5.72
CA VAL A 63 -0.02 -25.02 4.49
C VAL A 63 -0.31 -23.71 3.71
N ASN A 64 0.63 -23.19 2.93
CA ASN A 64 0.54 -21.88 2.31
C ASN A 64 0.02 -22.14 0.96
N ASP A 65 -0.62 -21.11 0.48
CA ASP A 65 -1.04 -20.90 -0.87
C ASP A 65 0.04 -21.38 -1.87
N ALA A 66 1.32 -21.05 -1.70
CA ALA A 66 2.37 -21.45 -2.64
C ALA A 66 2.71 -22.96 -2.61
N ASP A 67 2.84 -23.57 -1.43
CA ASP A 67 3.08 -25.01 -1.26
C ASP A 67 1.81 -25.79 -1.61
N ASP A 68 0.63 -25.24 -1.37
CA ASP A 68 -0.65 -25.82 -1.73
C ASP A 68 -0.83 -25.87 -3.26
N ILE A 69 -0.47 -24.78 -3.95
CA ILE A 69 -0.41 -24.74 -5.42
C ILE A 69 0.65 -25.74 -5.93
N ALA A 70 1.84 -25.75 -5.34
CA ALA A 70 2.92 -26.64 -5.75
C ALA A 70 2.62 -28.12 -5.49
N ALA A 71 1.93 -28.43 -4.39
CA ALA A 71 1.46 -29.77 -4.02
C ALA A 71 0.20 -30.18 -4.78
N GLY A 72 -0.48 -29.24 -5.43
CA GLY A 72 -1.75 -29.44 -6.13
C GLY A 72 -2.92 -29.70 -5.19
N THR A 73 -2.81 -29.29 -3.93
CA THR A 73 -3.89 -29.32 -2.92
C THR A 73 -4.85 -28.16 -3.11
N SER A 74 -4.38 -27.02 -3.62
CA SER A 74 -5.22 -25.90 -4.04
C SER A 74 -5.01 -25.55 -5.51
N PRO A 75 -6.08 -25.42 -6.32
CA PRO A 75 -5.97 -25.02 -7.72
C PRO A 75 -5.57 -23.55 -7.87
N ASP A 76 -4.74 -23.26 -8.87
CA ASP A 76 -4.49 -21.90 -9.39
C ASP A 76 -4.70 -21.99 -10.92
N SER A 77 -5.95 -21.78 -11.35
CA SER A 77 -6.36 -22.01 -12.72
C SER A 77 -5.88 -20.92 -13.68
N ASN A 78 -5.63 -19.72 -13.18
CA ASN A 78 -5.20 -18.56 -13.95
C ASN A 78 -3.68 -18.29 -13.85
N ALA A 79 -2.97 -19.07 -13.03
CA ALA A 79 -1.53 -19.03 -12.78
C ALA A 79 -1.05 -17.69 -12.21
N ASN A 80 -1.86 -17.03 -11.37
CA ASN A 80 -1.53 -15.76 -10.74
C ASN A 80 -0.82 -15.91 -9.37
N GLY A 81 -0.62 -17.13 -8.88
CA GLY A 81 0.01 -17.41 -7.60
C GLY A 81 -0.91 -17.29 -6.38
N ILE A 82 -2.22 -17.11 -6.59
CA ILE A 82 -3.26 -17.09 -5.56
C ILE A 82 -4.19 -18.29 -5.78
N PRO A 83 -4.48 -19.12 -4.76
CA PRO A 83 -5.42 -20.22 -4.90
C PRO A 83 -6.83 -19.76 -5.32
N ASP A 84 -7.46 -20.46 -6.27
CA ASP A 84 -8.81 -20.19 -6.78
C ASP A 84 -9.86 -20.10 -5.64
N GLU A 85 -9.69 -20.90 -4.57
CA GLU A 85 -10.58 -20.90 -3.40
C GLU A 85 -10.50 -19.60 -2.58
N CYS A 86 -9.39 -18.88 -2.70
CA CYS A 86 -9.12 -17.63 -2.01
C CYS A 86 -9.48 -16.42 -2.88
N GLU A 87 -9.57 -16.61 -4.19
CA GLU A 87 -10.18 -15.63 -5.09
C GLU A 87 -11.70 -15.47 -4.84
N MET A 88 -12.38 -16.53 -4.40
CA MET A 88 -13.83 -16.46 -4.11
C MET A 88 -14.17 -15.54 -2.92
N LEU A 89 -13.24 -15.33 -1.99
CA LEU A 89 -13.42 -14.38 -0.90
C LEU A 89 -13.38 -12.92 -1.41
N ALA A 90 -12.58 -12.65 -2.44
CA ALA A 90 -12.50 -11.34 -3.08
C ALA A 90 -13.77 -11.01 -3.89
N ALA A 91 -14.40 -12.00 -4.52
CA ALA A 91 -15.57 -11.80 -5.40
C ALA A 91 -16.91 -11.47 -4.68
N LEU A 92 -16.99 -11.68 -3.36
CA LEU A 92 -18.16 -11.32 -2.54
C LEU A 92 -18.01 -9.95 -1.85
N LEU A 93 -16.83 -9.33 -1.94
CA LEU A 93 -16.61 -7.97 -1.47
C LEU A 93 -17.20 -7.00 -2.52
N PRO A 94 -17.67 -5.80 -2.12
CA PRO A 94 -17.91 -4.73 -3.09
C PRO A 94 -16.67 -4.57 -3.98
N ALA A 95 -16.85 -4.05 -5.21
CA ALA A 95 -15.75 -3.76 -6.14
C ALA A 95 -14.56 -3.24 -5.35
N ALA A 96 -13.42 -3.92 -5.46
CA ALA A 96 -12.38 -3.80 -4.46
C ALA A 96 -11.99 -2.32 -4.35
N PRO A 97 -11.70 -1.79 -3.16
CA PRO A 97 -11.46 -0.37 -2.99
C PRO A 97 -10.34 0.15 -3.92
N HIS A 98 -9.41 -0.69 -4.40
CA HIS A 98 -8.41 -0.33 -5.42
C HIS A 98 -8.97 -0.10 -6.83
N ASP A 99 -10.09 -0.75 -7.19
CA ASP A 99 -10.76 -0.59 -8.48
C ASP A 99 -11.43 0.78 -8.63
N THR A 100 -11.66 1.46 -7.50
CA THR A 100 -12.26 2.80 -7.50
C THR A 100 -11.16 3.85 -7.38
N PRO A 101 -10.78 4.53 -8.47
CA PRO A 101 -9.74 5.54 -8.43
C PRO A 101 -10.20 6.73 -7.58
N LYS A 102 -9.28 7.28 -6.80
CA LYS A 102 -9.44 8.57 -6.12
C LYS A 102 -8.40 9.54 -6.62
N ASN A 103 -8.58 10.79 -6.25
CA ASN A 103 -7.77 11.87 -6.76
C ASN A 103 -6.34 11.85 -6.19
N ARG A 104 -6.23 11.85 -4.86
CA ARG A 104 -4.94 11.91 -4.13
C ARG A 104 -4.81 10.81 -3.08
N TYR A 105 -5.53 9.73 -3.31
CA TYR A 105 -5.49 8.55 -2.47
C TYR A 105 -5.45 7.31 -3.35
N VAL A 106 -4.63 6.36 -2.96
CA VAL A 106 -4.76 4.97 -3.38
C VAL A 106 -5.37 4.18 -2.23
N SER A 107 -6.01 3.06 -2.53
CA SER A 107 -6.58 2.23 -1.46
C SER A 107 -6.53 0.79 -1.87
N PHE A 108 -6.29 -0.10 -0.93
CA PHE A 108 -6.21 -1.52 -1.19
C PHE A 108 -6.69 -2.29 0.04
N VAL A 109 -7.03 -3.55 -0.19
CA VAL A 109 -7.36 -4.47 0.90
C VAL A 109 -6.07 -5.19 1.24
N PRO A 110 -5.56 -5.07 2.48
CA PRO A 110 -4.40 -5.82 2.92
C PRO A 110 -4.74 -7.32 3.01
N ASN A 111 -3.73 -8.18 2.99
CA ASN A 111 -3.96 -9.59 3.30
C ASN A 111 -4.15 -9.67 4.81
N ASN A 112 -5.39 -9.48 5.27
CA ASN A 112 -5.83 -9.57 6.67
C ASN A 112 -5.71 -11.00 7.26
N GLY A 113 -4.60 -11.69 6.98
CA GLY A 113 -4.20 -12.95 7.55
C GLY A 113 -3.37 -12.75 8.82
N ASN A 114 -2.83 -13.86 9.33
CA ASN A 114 -2.02 -13.85 10.55
C ASN A 114 -0.59 -13.33 10.35
N LEU A 115 -0.22 -12.87 9.14
CA LEU A 115 1.15 -12.48 8.80
C LEU A 115 1.47 -11.07 9.24
N ARG A 116 2.76 -10.83 9.52
CA ARG A 116 3.27 -9.51 9.83
C ARG A 116 3.77 -8.87 8.55
N GLU A 117 2.90 -8.14 7.87
CA GLU A 117 3.17 -7.59 6.55
C GLU A 117 3.44 -6.09 6.59
N ALA A 118 4.21 -5.62 5.61
CA ALA A 118 4.41 -4.23 5.26
C ALA A 118 4.14 -4.05 3.77
N PHE A 119 3.79 -2.83 3.35
CA PHE A 119 3.55 -2.51 1.95
C PHE A 119 4.56 -1.48 1.47
N ALA A 120 5.20 -1.73 0.34
CA ALA A 120 5.96 -0.72 -0.40
C ALA A 120 5.10 -0.19 -1.55
N VAL A 121 5.23 1.09 -1.85
CA VAL A 121 4.53 1.73 -2.95
C VAL A 121 5.52 2.39 -3.89
N GLU A 122 5.36 2.12 -5.18
CA GLU A 122 6.17 2.66 -6.25
C GLU A 122 5.28 3.44 -7.23
N LEU A 123 5.71 4.65 -7.60
CA LEU A 123 5.07 5.44 -8.65
C LEU A 123 5.60 4.96 -10.00
N THR A 124 4.78 4.29 -10.80
CA THR A 124 5.20 3.68 -12.07
C THR A 124 4.89 4.53 -13.29
N ALA A 125 3.87 5.39 -13.20
CA ALA A 125 3.55 6.36 -14.24
C ALA A 125 2.84 7.57 -13.65
N SER A 126 3.15 8.78 -14.13
CA SER A 126 2.38 10.00 -13.85
C SER A 126 2.28 10.86 -15.09
N ALA A 127 1.09 11.36 -15.38
CA ALA A 127 0.88 12.33 -16.45
C ALA A 127 1.44 13.72 -16.09
N PHE A 128 1.46 14.08 -14.81
CA PHE A 128 1.89 15.40 -14.34
C PHE A 128 3.39 15.42 -14.05
N PHE A 129 3.92 14.30 -13.54
CA PHE A 129 5.29 14.19 -13.06
C PHE A 129 6.00 12.95 -13.63
N PRO A 130 6.19 12.86 -14.96
CA PRO A 130 6.82 11.70 -15.59
C PRO A 130 8.28 11.48 -15.14
N GLU A 131 8.94 12.54 -14.64
CA GLU A 131 10.31 12.47 -14.12
C GLU A 131 10.38 11.95 -12.67
N SER A 132 9.25 11.82 -11.98
CA SER A 132 9.18 11.35 -10.60
C SER A 132 8.90 9.85 -10.48
N VAL A 133 8.89 9.10 -11.59
CA VAL A 133 8.72 7.64 -11.58
C VAL A 133 9.84 6.98 -10.79
N GLY A 134 9.46 6.09 -9.87
CA GLY A 134 10.36 5.38 -8.97
C GLY A 134 9.74 5.12 -7.60
N VAL A 135 10.55 4.58 -6.71
CA VAL A 135 10.14 4.17 -5.36
C VAL A 135 9.72 5.40 -4.55
N LEU A 136 8.47 5.39 -4.07
CA LEU A 136 7.99 6.41 -3.13
C LEU A 136 8.39 6.08 -1.70
N GLY A 137 8.26 4.81 -1.29
CA GLY A 137 8.62 4.37 0.05
C GLY A 137 7.69 3.29 0.58
N TRP A 138 7.48 3.29 1.91
CA TRP A 138 6.68 2.31 2.62
C TRP A 138 5.37 2.90 3.12
N VAL A 139 4.32 2.10 3.17
CA VAL A 139 3.06 2.46 3.83
C VAL A 139 3.28 2.44 5.33
N GLY A 140 3.06 3.58 5.99
CA GLY A 140 3.19 3.74 7.43
C GLY A 140 1.97 3.24 8.22
N ASP A 141 2.00 3.48 9.53
CA ASP A 141 0.88 3.19 10.43
C ASP A 141 -0.33 4.06 10.06
N PRO A 142 -1.49 3.46 9.76
CA PRO A 142 -2.72 4.21 9.54
C PRO A 142 -3.12 4.97 10.81
N ASP A 143 -3.62 6.18 10.64
CA ASP A 143 -4.13 6.98 11.74
C ASP A 143 -5.56 6.58 12.16
N GLU A 144 -6.20 7.42 12.96
CA GLU A 144 -7.55 7.19 13.48
C GLU A 144 -8.65 7.16 12.39
N ASN A 145 -8.33 7.61 11.17
CA ASN A 145 -9.23 7.58 10.01
C ASN A 145 -8.88 6.46 9.01
N ASP A 146 -8.03 5.50 9.42
CA ASP A 146 -7.50 4.43 8.58
C ASP A 146 -6.71 4.95 7.36
N VAL A 147 -6.08 6.13 7.49
CA VAL A 147 -5.23 6.74 6.46
C VAL A 147 -3.76 6.58 6.85
N ALA A 148 -3.00 5.93 5.98
CA ALA A 148 -1.56 5.82 6.08
C ALA A 148 -0.85 6.91 5.26
N ARG A 149 0.39 7.18 5.63
CA ARG A 149 1.34 8.07 4.94
C ARG A 149 2.52 7.27 4.40
N VAL A 150 3.26 7.85 3.46
CA VAL A 150 4.52 7.26 2.97
C VAL A 150 5.61 7.54 4.01
N VAL A 151 6.39 6.52 4.32
CA VAL A 151 7.50 6.59 5.29
C VAL A 151 8.75 5.90 4.72
N GLU A 152 9.92 6.30 5.23
CA GLU A 152 11.21 5.76 4.77
C GLU A 152 11.47 4.31 5.17
N MET A 153 10.86 3.86 6.28
CA MET A 153 11.11 2.55 6.88
C MET A 153 9.85 1.66 6.85
N PRO A 154 9.98 0.36 6.59
CA PRO A 154 8.83 -0.54 6.50
C PRO A 154 8.07 -0.63 7.84
N TYR A 155 6.75 -0.41 7.78
CA TYR A 155 5.86 -0.63 8.92
C TYR A 155 5.25 -2.03 8.86
N PHE A 156 5.77 -2.93 9.70
CA PHE A 156 5.35 -4.32 9.76
C PHE A 156 4.30 -4.53 10.85
N THR A 157 3.06 -4.87 10.48
CA THR A 157 1.96 -5.15 11.42
C THR A 157 1.15 -6.39 11.00
N ARG A 158 0.47 -7.01 11.97
CA ARG A 158 -0.47 -8.13 11.76
C ARG A 158 -1.93 -7.69 11.76
N SER A 159 -2.17 -6.39 11.91
CA SER A 159 -3.49 -5.82 12.20
C SER A 159 -3.72 -4.57 11.38
N TRP A 160 -3.58 -4.69 10.06
CA TRP A 160 -4.03 -3.64 9.16
C TRP A 160 -5.55 -3.46 9.24
N PRO A 161 -6.07 -2.26 8.95
CA PRO A 161 -7.51 -2.04 8.84
C PRO A 161 -8.09 -2.84 7.67
N ALA A 162 -9.42 -2.97 7.63
CA ALA A 162 -10.11 -3.71 6.57
C ALA A 162 -9.80 -3.15 5.17
N VAL A 163 -9.57 -1.84 5.07
CA VAL A 163 -9.11 -1.14 3.88
C VAL A 163 -8.03 -0.15 4.32
N VAL A 164 -6.90 -0.14 3.63
CA VAL A 164 -5.86 0.87 3.83
C VAL A 164 -6.08 1.97 2.80
N HIS A 165 -6.17 3.21 3.26
CA HIS A 165 -6.10 4.39 2.39
C HIS A 165 -4.71 5.00 2.51
N LEU A 166 -4.01 5.21 1.40
CA LEU A 166 -2.72 5.88 1.39
C LEU A 166 -2.87 7.22 0.69
N GLY A 167 -2.63 8.30 1.41
CA GLY A 167 -2.61 9.66 0.87
C GLY A 167 -1.39 10.39 1.39
N ASP A 168 -0.58 10.94 0.51
CA ASP A 168 0.61 11.72 0.87
C ASP A 168 0.93 12.67 -0.28
N CYS A 169 1.95 13.52 -0.15
CA CYS A 169 2.39 14.38 -1.25
C CYS A 169 2.84 13.59 -2.49
N GLY A 170 3.27 12.34 -2.30
CA GLY A 170 3.66 11.44 -3.40
C GLY A 170 2.48 10.79 -4.13
N ILE A 171 1.27 10.88 -3.56
CA ILE A 171 0.05 10.32 -4.13
C ILE A 171 -0.68 11.44 -4.89
N VAL A 172 -0.42 11.51 -6.18
CA VAL A 172 -0.86 12.57 -7.08
C VAL A 172 -1.94 12.07 -8.04
N PRO A 173 -2.77 12.97 -8.59
CA PRO A 173 -3.74 12.61 -9.61
C PRO A 173 -3.07 12.16 -10.92
N ALA A 174 -3.82 11.44 -11.77
CA ALA A 174 -3.35 10.95 -13.07
C ALA A 174 -2.06 10.14 -12.99
N ALA A 175 -1.99 9.25 -11.99
CA ALA A 175 -0.85 8.39 -11.73
C ALA A 175 -1.23 6.93 -11.52
N THR A 176 -0.26 6.05 -11.77
CA THR A 176 -0.34 4.62 -11.56
C THR A 176 0.76 4.20 -10.60
N TYR A 177 0.41 3.30 -9.69
CA TYR A 177 1.24 2.83 -8.61
C TYR A 177 1.27 1.31 -8.60
N GLU A 178 2.39 0.77 -8.20
CA GLU A 178 2.54 -0.63 -7.81
C GLU A 178 2.62 -0.69 -6.29
N VAL A 179 1.75 -1.50 -5.70
CA VAL A 179 1.76 -1.80 -4.27
C VAL A 179 2.32 -3.21 -4.10
N TYR A 180 3.50 -3.29 -3.50
CA TYR A 180 4.17 -4.53 -3.18
C TYR A 180 3.88 -4.87 -1.73
N VAL A 181 3.42 -6.09 -1.49
CA VAL A 181 3.34 -6.62 -0.13
C VAL A 181 4.63 -7.36 0.20
N THR A 182 5.12 -7.20 1.42
CA THR A 182 6.27 -7.93 1.93
C THR A 182 6.06 -8.37 3.37
N CYS A 183 6.69 -9.47 3.74
CA CYS A 183 6.89 -9.83 5.14
C CYS A 183 8.39 -9.98 5.35
N ASP A 184 8.94 -9.24 6.32
CA ASP A 184 10.34 -9.28 6.72
C ASP A 184 11.36 -9.21 5.55
N GLY A 185 11.03 -8.43 4.51
CA GLY A 185 11.89 -8.17 3.35
C GLY A 185 11.73 -9.14 2.18
N ILE A 186 10.83 -10.12 2.26
CA ILE A 186 10.45 -10.99 1.15
C ILE A 186 9.21 -10.42 0.48
N VAL A 187 9.28 -10.09 -0.81
CA VAL A 187 8.13 -9.63 -1.60
C VAL A 187 7.21 -10.81 -1.88
N LEU A 188 5.90 -10.61 -1.68
CA LEU A 188 4.87 -11.62 -1.89
C LEU A 188 4.14 -11.37 -3.20
N GLY A 189 4.13 -12.39 -4.06
CA GLY A 189 3.37 -12.38 -5.32
C GLY A 189 3.74 -11.25 -6.28
N GLU A 190 2.85 -11.01 -7.23
CA GLU A 190 2.92 -9.88 -8.15
C GLU A 190 2.38 -8.60 -7.48
N PRO A 191 2.89 -7.41 -7.85
CA PRO A 191 2.41 -6.16 -7.27
C PRO A 191 0.95 -5.89 -7.64
N LEU A 192 0.21 -5.30 -6.70
CA LEU A 192 -1.12 -4.77 -6.96
C LEU A 192 -0.99 -3.44 -7.71
N MET A 193 -1.52 -3.39 -8.93
CA MET A 193 -1.65 -2.16 -9.68
C MET A 193 -2.80 -1.33 -9.13
N VAL A 194 -2.51 -0.11 -8.67
CA VAL A 194 -3.52 0.85 -8.22
C VAL A 194 -3.33 2.17 -8.97
N SER A 195 -4.41 2.84 -9.32
CA SER A 195 -4.35 4.13 -10.00
C SER A 195 -5.13 5.18 -9.23
N THR A 196 -4.60 6.41 -9.25
CA THR A 196 -5.43 7.59 -9.01
C THR A 196 -6.19 7.92 -10.29
N ILE A 197 -7.09 8.90 -10.24
CA ILE A 197 -7.94 9.28 -11.38
C ILE A 197 -7.15 9.31 -12.69
N VAL A 198 -7.44 8.38 -13.59
CA VAL A 198 -6.71 8.28 -14.86
C VAL A 198 -7.41 9.17 -15.85
N GLU A 199 -6.90 10.39 -16.01
CA GLU A 199 -7.37 11.28 -17.06
C GLU A 199 -6.28 11.68 -18.06
N PRO A 200 -6.56 11.63 -19.38
CA PRO A 200 -5.58 12.01 -20.40
C PRO A 200 -5.28 13.51 -20.50
N THR A 201 -5.87 14.39 -19.68
CA THR A 201 -5.61 15.84 -19.75
C THR A 201 -5.19 16.44 -18.41
N PRO A 202 -4.12 17.28 -18.37
CA PRO A 202 -3.49 17.72 -17.12
C PRO A 202 -4.29 18.72 -16.26
N PHE A 203 -5.49 19.12 -16.68
CA PHE A 203 -6.23 20.24 -16.09
C PHE A 203 -7.39 19.84 -15.18
N LYS A 204 -7.56 18.55 -14.92
CA LYS A 204 -8.79 18.02 -14.33
C LYS A 204 -8.56 17.17 -13.09
N TRP A 205 -7.47 17.49 -12.40
CA TRP A 205 -7.17 17.03 -11.05
C TRP A 205 -8.22 17.41 -10.00
N GLY A 206 -9.37 17.99 -10.35
CA GLY A 206 -10.48 18.24 -9.44
C GLY A 206 -11.61 17.21 -9.55
N ASP A 207 -11.46 16.18 -10.40
CA ASP A 207 -12.46 15.14 -10.62
C ASP A 207 -12.41 14.15 -9.44
N CYS A 208 -13.36 14.33 -8.54
CA CYS A 208 -13.45 13.62 -7.26
C CYS A 208 -14.49 12.51 -7.31
N VAL A 209 -15.54 12.68 -8.11
CA VAL A 209 -16.69 11.78 -8.27
C VAL A 209 -17.24 11.90 -9.68
N GLY A 210 -17.99 10.88 -10.12
CA GLY A 210 -18.89 11.04 -11.25
C GLY A 210 -20.30 11.45 -10.79
N GLY A 211 -21.32 10.97 -11.48
CA GLY A 211 -22.71 11.29 -11.19
C GLY A 211 -23.27 10.68 -9.89
N PHE A 212 -24.31 11.31 -9.35
CA PHE A 212 -25.10 10.81 -8.22
C PHE A 212 -26.40 10.15 -8.69
N ASP A 213 -26.62 8.87 -8.35
CA ASP A 213 -27.80 8.11 -8.80
C ASP A 213 -28.99 8.16 -7.82
N GLY A 214 -28.86 8.89 -6.72
CA GLY A 214 -29.84 8.95 -5.64
C GLY A 214 -29.54 8.01 -4.46
N LEU A 215 -28.61 7.07 -4.64
CA LEU A 215 -28.17 6.11 -3.62
C LEU A 215 -26.68 6.28 -3.29
N GLY A 216 -25.86 6.64 -4.27
CA GLY A 216 -24.43 6.85 -4.09
C GLY A 216 -23.79 7.62 -5.24
N TRP A 217 -22.51 7.92 -5.07
CA TRP A 217 -21.67 8.58 -6.07
C TRP A 217 -20.95 7.53 -6.90
N SER A 218 -20.92 7.70 -8.23
CA SER A 218 -20.06 6.87 -9.07
C SER A 218 -18.60 7.31 -8.98
N ALA A 219 -17.69 6.43 -9.40
CA ALA A 219 -16.28 6.77 -9.58
C ALA A 219 -16.11 8.02 -10.47
N PRO A 220 -14.99 8.76 -10.32
CA PRO A 220 -14.58 9.86 -11.20
C PRO A 220 -14.79 9.55 -12.68
N ASP A 221 -15.39 10.48 -13.41
CA ASP A 221 -15.87 10.26 -14.80
C ASP A 221 -15.03 10.95 -15.88
N GLY A 222 -13.93 11.57 -15.48
CA GLY A 222 -13.05 12.36 -16.32
C GLY A 222 -13.59 13.75 -16.61
N VAL A 223 -14.52 14.30 -15.82
CA VAL A 223 -15.05 15.65 -16.02
C VAL A 223 -15.22 16.38 -14.69
N VAL A 224 -14.33 17.32 -14.40
CA VAL A 224 -14.56 18.29 -13.32
C VAL A 224 -15.83 19.10 -13.62
N ASN A 225 -16.85 18.97 -12.78
CA ASN A 225 -18.12 19.64 -12.95
C ASN A 225 -18.80 19.93 -11.58
N PHE A 226 -20.11 20.22 -11.60
CA PHE A 226 -20.83 20.55 -10.36
C PHE A 226 -21.06 19.35 -9.45
N ASP A 227 -20.99 18.13 -9.97
CA ASP A 227 -21.07 16.90 -9.20
C ASP A 227 -19.91 16.80 -8.20
N ASP A 228 -18.68 17.13 -8.61
CA ASP A 228 -17.50 17.20 -7.72
C ASP A 228 -17.67 18.19 -6.59
N ILE A 229 -18.13 19.39 -6.92
CA ILE A 229 -18.38 20.46 -5.95
C ILE A 229 -19.49 20.02 -4.98
N GLN A 230 -20.57 19.44 -5.51
CA GLN A 230 -21.69 18.96 -4.71
C GLN A 230 -21.27 17.83 -3.77
N ALA A 231 -20.40 16.91 -4.21
CA ALA A 231 -19.88 15.82 -3.38
C ALA A 231 -19.09 16.34 -2.17
N ILE A 232 -18.20 17.32 -2.36
CA ILE A 232 -17.48 17.98 -1.25
C ILE A 232 -18.47 18.64 -0.30
N VAL A 233 -19.44 19.40 -0.84
CA VAL A 233 -20.45 20.09 -0.01
C VAL A 233 -21.29 19.09 0.77
N GLN A 234 -21.70 17.96 0.16
CA GLN A 234 -22.42 16.90 0.85
C GLN A 234 -21.58 16.28 1.97
N LYS A 235 -20.29 16.08 1.76
CA LYS A 235 -19.39 15.58 2.79
C LYS A 235 -19.20 16.59 3.93
N PHE A 236 -19.04 17.87 3.61
CA PHE A 236 -18.94 18.96 4.58
C PHE A 236 -20.15 19.05 5.51
N ILE A 237 -21.37 18.83 4.99
CA ILE A 237 -22.60 18.80 5.81
C ILE A 237 -22.90 17.43 6.42
N MET A 238 -21.98 16.46 6.28
CA MET A 238 -22.13 15.07 6.74
C MET A 238 -23.42 14.40 6.23
N ALA A 239 -23.76 14.63 4.96
CA ALA A 239 -24.92 14.00 4.35
C ALA A 239 -24.78 12.46 4.38
N PRO A 240 -25.86 11.69 4.63
CA PRO A 240 -25.78 10.23 4.73
C PRO A 240 -25.24 9.53 3.48
N THR A 241 -25.43 10.14 2.30
CA THR A 241 -24.99 9.63 1.00
C THR A 241 -23.71 10.31 0.49
N ALA A 242 -23.03 11.08 1.34
CA ALA A 242 -21.78 11.72 0.98
C ALA A 242 -20.70 10.67 0.68
N PRO A 243 -19.78 10.93 -0.25
CA PRO A 243 -18.68 10.02 -0.51
C PRO A 243 -17.75 9.93 0.69
N HIS A 244 -16.82 8.97 0.65
CA HIS A 244 -15.75 8.90 1.61
C HIS A 244 -14.86 10.16 1.51
N PHE A 245 -14.27 10.63 2.62
CA PHE A 245 -13.48 11.88 2.58
C PHE A 245 -12.25 11.74 1.66
N THR A 246 -11.69 10.53 1.55
CA THR A 246 -10.56 10.24 0.64
C THR A 246 -10.86 10.44 -0.84
N TRP A 247 -12.12 10.66 -1.21
CA TRP A 247 -12.50 11.01 -2.57
C TRP A 247 -12.45 12.52 -2.82
N VAL A 248 -12.68 13.31 -1.77
CA VAL A 248 -13.04 14.73 -1.86
C VAL A 248 -12.11 15.66 -1.08
N ASP A 249 -11.17 15.11 -0.30
CA ASP A 249 -10.06 15.85 0.31
C ASP A 249 -8.99 16.12 -0.76
N VAL A 250 -9.02 17.35 -1.29
CA VAL A 250 -8.14 17.82 -2.37
C VAL A 250 -7.27 19.00 -1.94
N GLU A 251 -7.35 19.41 -0.68
CA GLU A 251 -6.58 20.51 -0.12
C GLU A 251 -5.22 20.09 0.45
N GLY A 252 -4.24 21.01 0.41
CA GLY A 252 -2.91 20.83 0.99
C GLY A 252 -1.98 20.00 0.10
N GLU A 253 -0.68 20.20 0.17
CA GLU A 253 0.26 19.33 -0.57
C GLU A 253 0.17 17.88 -0.09
N VAL A 254 -0.04 17.71 1.21
CA VAL A 254 -0.42 16.46 1.86
C VAL A 254 -1.91 16.59 2.22
N PRO A 255 -2.79 15.67 1.77
CA PRO A 255 -4.20 15.66 2.16
C PRO A 255 -4.36 15.69 3.69
N ASN A 256 -5.21 16.56 4.22
CA ASN A 256 -5.24 16.88 5.65
C ASN A 256 -6.40 16.24 6.42
N GLU A 257 -7.24 15.47 5.73
CA GLU A 257 -8.40 14.74 6.23
C GLU A 257 -9.51 15.64 6.80
N ILE A 258 -9.46 16.94 6.48
CA ILE A 258 -10.41 17.94 6.96
C ILE A 258 -11.15 18.52 5.76
N ILE A 259 -12.37 18.03 5.54
CA ILE A 259 -13.24 18.58 4.49
C ILE A 259 -13.71 19.98 4.88
N ASN A 260 -13.33 20.98 4.09
CA ASN A 260 -13.62 22.38 4.34
C ASN A 260 -13.80 23.18 3.03
N PHE A 261 -13.97 24.51 3.13
CA PHE A 261 -14.19 25.35 1.94
C PHE A 261 -12.96 25.50 1.04
N THR A 262 -11.78 25.17 1.55
CA THR A 262 -10.54 25.20 0.79
C THR A 262 -10.51 24.02 -0.20
N ASP A 263 -11.05 22.85 0.14
CA ASP A 263 -11.27 21.74 -0.81
C ASP A 263 -12.18 22.17 -1.96
N VAL A 264 -13.31 22.80 -1.62
CA VAL A 264 -14.24 23.35 -2.62
C VAL A 264 -13.53 24.34 -3.53
N PHE A 265 -12.70 25.22 -2.96
CA PHE A 265 -11.94 26.19 -3.72
C PHE A 265 -10.95 25.53 -4.68
N GLN A 266 -10.25 24.46 -4.28
CA GLN A 266 -9.33 23.71 -5.14
C GLN A 266 -10.07 23.10 -6.34
N VAL A 267 -11.22 22.45 -6.13
CA VAL A 267 -12.02 21.92 -7.25
C VAL A 267 -12.54 23.03 -8.17
N VAL A 268 -12.90 24.19 -7.63
CA VAL A 268 -13.27 25.36 -8.45
C VAL A 268 -12.10 25.85 -9.29
N LEU A 269 -10.86 25.84 -8.77
CA LEU A 269 -9.67 26.17 -9.56
C LEU A 269 -9.45 25.15 -10.68
N ALA A 270 -9.56 23.85 -10.39
CA ALA A 270 -9.48 22.80 -11.39
C ALA A 270 -10.56 22.95 -12.47
N PHE A 271 -11.81 23.27 -12.07
CA PHE A 271 -12.91 23.55 -12.99
C PHE A 271 -12.64 24.75 -13.91
N GLN A 272 -11.89 25.74 -13.42
CA GLN A 272 -11.42 26.89 -14.21
C GLN A 272 -10.24 26.55 -15.14
N GLY A 273 -9.73 25.32 -15.09
CA GLY A 273 -8.60 24.84 -15.88
C GLY A 273 -7.25 25.19 -15.29
N ALA A 274 -7.16 25.41 -13.97
CA ALA A 274 -5.88 25.57 -13.31
C ALA A 274 -5.07 24.27 -13.35
N GLU A 275 -3.75 24.40 -13.46
CA GLU A 275 -2.84 23.26 -13.29
C GLU A 275 -2.84 22.78 -11.83
N TYR A 276 -2.38 21.53 -11.63
CA TYR A 276 -2.23 20.97 -10.29
C TYR A 276 -1.27 21.82 -9.46
N PRO A 277 -1.68 22.31 -8.27
CA PRO A 277 -0.97 23.38 -7.58
C PRO A 277 0.17 22.90 -6.67
N PHE A 278 0.34 21.59 -6.49
CA PHE A 278 1.29 21.01 -5.54
C PHE A 278 2.57 20.53 -6.24
N ALA A 279 3.67 20.39 -5.48
CA ALA A 279 4.98 20.09 -6.04
C ALA A 279 5.08 18.64 -6.55
N ALA A 280 6.21 18.34 -7.18
CA ALA A 280 6.49 17.01 -7.68
C ALA A 280 6.69 16.02 -6.51
N PRO A 281 6.24 14.76 -6.64
CA PRO A 281 6.47 13.71 -5.65
C PRO A 281 7.94 13.51 -5.27
N ALA A 282 8.88 13.84 -6.17
CA ALA A 282 10.32 13.74 -5.91
C ALA A 282 10.82 14.70 -4.82
N ASP A 283 10.04 15.73 -4.48
CA ASP A 283 10.34 16.69 -3.40
C ASP A 283 9.64 16.30 -2.08
N CYS A 284 9.00 15.13 -2.02
CA CYS A 284 8.44 14.61 -0.78
C CYS A 284 9.56 14.27 0.23
N PRO A 285 9.36 14.59 1.52
CA PRO A 285 10.33 14.33 2.58
C PRO A 285 10.59 12.84 2.82
#